data_AF-A0A383DTH4-F1
#
_entry.id   AF-A0A383DTH4-F1
#
_cell.length_a   1.000
_cell.length_b   1.000
_cell.length_c   1.000
_cell.angle_alpha   90.00
_cell.angle_beta   90.00
_cell.angle_gamma   90.00
#
_symmetry.space_group_name_H-M   'P 1'
#
loop_
_entity.id
_entity.type
_entity.pdbx_description
1 polymer ?
#
loop_
_entity_poly.entity_id
_entity_poly.type
_entity_poly.pdbx_seq_one_letter_code
_entity_poly.pdbx_strand_id
1 'polypeptide(L)' 'MHWEDGFYCTYCGKEFGDQPDKLALHIRDVHEKSRGKHK' A
#
# COMPACT_ATOMS: atom_id res chain seq x y z
N MET A 1 23.83 1.68 -2.76
CA MET A 1 22.50 1.53 -2.13
C MET A 1 21.60 1.01 -3.21
N HIS A 2 21.42 -0.31 -3.28
CA HIS A 2 20.60 -0.94 -4.31
C HIS A 2 19.15 -0.85 -3.85
N TRP A 3 18.36 0.00 -4.53
CA TRP A 3 16.91 0.07 -4.40
C TRP A 3 16.33 -1.10 -5.20
N GLU A 4 16.54 -2.31 -4.68
CA GLU A 4 15.85 -3.54 -5.11
C GLU A 4 14.65 -3.77 -4.19
N ASP A 5 14.02 -2.67 -3.79
CA ASP A 5 12.90 -2.65 -2.87
C ASP A 5 11.65 -2.83 -3.73
N GLY A 6 11.22 -4.09 -3.87
CA GLY A 6 9.95 -4.46 -4.46
C GLY A 6 8.78 -3.69 -3.84
N PHE A 7 7.59 -3.75 -4.44
CA PHE A 7 6.45 -3.01 -3.90
C PHE A 7 6.02 -3.64 -2.57
N TYR A 8 6.43 -3.07 -1.44
CA TYR A 8 5.97 -3.42 -0.11
C TYR A 8 5.28 -2.25 0.58
N CYS A 9 4.42 -2.58 1.54
CA CYS A 9 3.73 -1.60 2.35
C CYS A 9 4.66 -1.03 3.41
N THR A 10 4.89 0.28 3.37
CA THR A 10 5.72 0.98 4.35
C THR A 10 5.07 1.07 5.74
N TYR A 11 3.75 0.87 5.84
CA TYR A 11 3.03 0.92 7.12
C TYR A 11 3.11 -0.38 7.92
N CYS A 12 3.08 -1.54 7.24
CA CYS A 12 3.06 -2.86 7.89
C CYS A 12 4.16 -3.82 7.42
N GLY A 13 5.00 -3.40 6.48
CA GLY A 13 6.11 -4.21 5.94
C GLY A 13 5.66 -5.35 5.02
N LYS A 14 4.40 -5.38 4.59
CA LYS A 14 3.87 -6.48 3.77
C LYS A 14 4.34 -6.37 2.32
N GLU A 15 4.97 -7.42 1.80
CA GLU A 15 5.43 -7.46 0.39
C GLU A 15 4.29 -7.79 -0.58
N PHE A 16 4.20 -7.03 -1.66
CA PHE A 16 3.26 -7.24 -2.78
C PHE A 16 3.98 -7.61 -4.08
N GLY A 17 5.31 -7.74 -4.06
CA GLY A 17 6.12 -8.11 -5.22
C GLY A 17 6.08 -7.02 -6.30
N ASP A 18 5.86 -7.40 -7.56
CA ASP A 18 5.76 -6.49 -8.71
C ASP A 18 4.32 -5.94 -8.94
N GLN A 19 3.48 -5.91 -7.89
CA GLN A 19 2.07 -5.55 -7.99
C GLN A 19 1.77 -4.22 -7.28
N PRO A 20 2.12 -3.08 -7.90
CA PRO A 20 1.91 -1.75 -7.31
C PRO A 20 0.42 -1.44 -7.07
N ASP A 21 -0.48 -1.93 -7.94
CA ASP A 21 -1.92 -1.72 -7.80
C ASP A 21 -2.47 -2.35 -6.51
N LYS A 22 -2.07 -3.60 -6.22
CA LYS A 22 -2.48 -4.27 -4.98
C LYS A 22 -1.91 -3.60 -3.74
N LEU A 23 -0.68 -3.10 -3.82
CA LEU A 23 -0.09 -2.32 -2.75
C LEU A 23 -0.88 -1.02 -2.50
N ALA A 24 -1.21 -0.28 -3.55
CA ALA A 24 -1.99 0.95 -3.45
C ALA A 24 -3.39 0.70 -2.88
N LEU A 25 -4.08 -0.35 -3.34
CA LEU A 25 -5.37 -0.79 -2.81
C LEU A 25 -5.28 -1.18 -1.34
N HIS A 26 -4.24 -1.93 -0.96
CA HIS A 26 -4.01 -2.31 0.42
C HIS A 26 -3.79 -1.09 1.33
N ILE A 27 -2.93 -0.16 0.91
CA ILE A 27 -2.72 1.09 1.67
C ILE A 27 -4.05 1.82 1.79
N ARG A 28 -4.82 1.96 0.71
CA ARG A 28 -6.12 2.63 0.71
C ARG A 28 -7.15 1.98 1.63
N ASP A 29 -7.28 0.67 1.60
CA ASP A 29 -8.34 -0.03 2.35
C ASP A 29 -7.96 -0.25 3.82
N VAL A 30 -6.70 -0.61 4.07
CA VAL A 30 -6.21 -1.03 5.40
C VAL A 30 -5.71 0.16 6.21
N HIS A 31 -4.97 1.09 5.59
CA HIS A 31 -4.27 2.17 6.29
C HIS A 31 -4.96 3.52 6.10
N GLU A 32 -5.38 3.83 4.88
CA GLU A 32 -6.03 5.08 4.50
C GLU A 32 -7.53 4.84 4.36
N LYS A 33 -8.16 4.26 5.41
CA LYS A 33 -9.62 4.17 5.54
C LYS A 33 -10.21 5.54 5.29
N SER A 34 -10.55 5.79 4.03
CA SER A 34 -11.13 7.01 3.55
C SER A 34 -12.51 7.03 4.15
N ARG A 35 -12.62 7.63 5.34
CA ARG A 35 -13.90 7.92 5.97
C ARG A 35 -14.67 8.71 4.94
N GLY A 36 -15.60 8.02 4.26
CA GLY A 36 -16.41 8.56 3.21
C GLY A 36 -16.89 9.93 3.64
N LYS A 37 -16.65 10.92 2.78
CA LYS A 37 -17.25 12.24 2.94
C LYS A 37 -18.76 12.01 2.90
N HIS A 38 -19.35 11.88 4.08
CA HIS A 38 -20.76 12.08 4.32
C HIS A 38 -21.06 13.51 3.89
N LYS A 39 -21.72 13.67 2.74
CA LYS A 39 -22.55 14.83 2.41
C LYS A 39 -23.68 14.33 1.51
#